data_AF-A0A8X7BFH7-F1
#
_entry.id   AF-A0A8X7BFH7-F1
#
_cell.length_a   1.000
_cell.length_b   1.000
_cell.length_c   1.000
_cell.angle_alpha   90.00
_cell.angle_beta   90.00
_cell.angle_gamma   90.00
#
_symmetry.space_group_name_H-M   'P 1'
#
loop_
_entity.id
_entity.type
_entity.pdbx_description
1 polymer ?
#
loop_
_entity_poly.entity_id
_entity_poly.type
_entity_poly.pdbx_seq_one_letter_code
_entity_poly.pdbx_strand_id
1 'polypeptide(L)'
;MPLRRNRRQYEQLTDFDRGRIIGLREAGWSNRRIGRHLGRSDMVVARCWQQWITEGRVYRRGGSGCPRNTNDREDRAIRRVATSAPTTSLASIQRHLPPSSHPVPSRETIRRRLTEVGLRSRRPLRRLPLTPHHRHLSADDHRTRVWRRTGQRSDPAFIVERHTAISQGVTVWGAISWDTRSSLVVLQGTLTARRYVDDILTPIVLPMLSSRPGAIYQQDNARPHTARLSQQCLQGYDFLPWPARSPDLSPIDYVWDALGRQLQL
;
A
#
# COMPACT_ATOMS: atom_id res chain seq x y z
N MET A 1 6.17 -48.53 -25.14
CA MET A 1 5.18 -47.54 -25.66
C MET A 1 4.04 -47.41 -24.65
N PRO A 2 3.89 -46.32 -23.89
CA PRO A 2 2.77 -46.20 -22.97
C PRO A 2 1.51 -45.74 -23.73
N LEU A 3 0.41 -46.47 -23.55
CA LEU A 3 -0.90 -46.12 -24.09
C LEU A 3 -1.36 -44.78 -23.49
N ARG A 4 -1.32 -43.71 -24.28
CA ARG A 4 -1.97 -42.42 -23.94
C ARG A 4 -3.46 -42.69 -23.75
N ARG A 5 -3.92 -42.75 -22.50
CA ARG A 5 -5.35 -42.66 -22.16
C ARG A 5 -5.88 -41.36 -22.76
N ASN A 6 -6.69 -41.49 -23.82
CA ASN A 6 -7.35 -40.39 -24.48
C ASN A 6 -8.34 -39.76 -23.49
N ARG A 7 -7.92 -38.71 -22.77
CA ARG A 7 -8.80 -37.90 -21.93
C ARG A 7 -9.77 -37.20 -22.89
N ARG A 8 -10.96 -37.77 -23.07
CA ARG A 8 -12.06 -37.07 -23.75
C ARG A 8 -12.22 -35.71 -23.06
N GLN A 9 -11.93 -34.65 -23.80
CA GLN A 9 -12.03 -33.28 -23.33
C GLN A 9 -13.48 -33.03 -22.91
N TYR A 10 -13.70 -32.78 -21.63
CA TYR A 10 -15.05 -32.53 -21.12
C TYR A 10 -15.47 -31.12 -21.54
N GLU A 11 -16.30 -31.02 -22.57
CA GLU A 11 -16.94 -29.78 -22.97
C GLU A 11 -18.27 -29.62 -22.25
N GLN A 12 -18.46 -28.47 -21.62
CA GLN A 12 -19.72 -28.14 -20.97
C GLN A 12 -20.79 -27.81 -22.02
N LEU A 13 -22.01 -28.29 -21.77
CA LEU A 13 -23.16 -28.00 -22.62
C LEU A 13 -23.54 -26.53 -22.51
N THR A 14 -23.61 -25.83 -23.65
CA THR A 14 -24.02 -24.42 -23.69
C THR A 14 -25.53 -24.29 -23.45
N ASP A 15 -25.99 -23.11 -23.02
CA ASP A 15 -27.44 -22.87 -22.85
C ASP A 15 -28.19 -22.98 -24.18
N PHE A 16 -27.53 -22.65 -25.30
CA PHE A 16 -28.06 -22.85 -26.64
C PHE A 16 -28.22 -24.35 -26.99
N ASP A 17 -27.20 -25.17 -26.69
CA ASP A 17 -27.28 -26.62 -26.93
C ASP A 17 -28.38 -27.27 -26.06
N ARG A 18 -28.61 -26.77 -24.85
CA ARG A 18 -29.73 -27.20 -24.01
C ARG A 18 -31.08 -26.87 -24.62
N GLY A 19 -31.25 -25.66 -25.12
CA GLY A 19 -32.45 -25.26 -25.85
C GLY A 19 -32.72 -26.16 -27.06
N ARG A 20 -31.67 -26.46 -27.85
CA ARG A 20 -31.77 -27.40 -28.99
C ARG A 20 -32.16 -28.82 -28.55
N ILE A 21 -31.63 -29.31 -27.44
CA ILE A 21 -32.00 -30.62 -26.90
C ILE A 21 -33.49 -30.67 -26.53
N ILE A 22 -33.99 -29.63 -25.86
CA ILE A 22 -35.39 -29.55 -25.44
C ILE A 22 -36.29 -29.50 -26.68
N GLY A 23 -36.04 -28.58 -27.62
CA GLY A 23 -36.85 -28.46 -28.84
C GLY A 23 -36.84 -29.72 -29.72
N LEU A 24 -35.69 -30.39 -29.85
CA LEU A 24 -35.60 -31.65 -30.59
C LEU A 24 -36.32 -32.80 -29.87
N ARG A 25 -36.34 -32.82 -28.53
CA ARG A 25 -37.11 -33.81 -27.77
C ARG A 25 -38.61 -33.58 -27.88
N GLU A 26 -39.07 -32.33 -27.84
CA GLU A 26 -40.46 -31.97 -28.08
C GLU A 26 -40.91 -32.32 -29.50
N ALA A 27 -40.01 -32.21 -30.49
CA ALA A 27 -40.23 -32.68 -31.86
C ALA A 27 -40.17 -34.23 -32.03
N GLY A 28 -40.12 -34.99 -30.93
CA GLY A 28 -40.20 -36.46 -30.94
C GLY A 28 -38.88 -37.19 -31.23
N TRP A 29 -37.73 -36.50 -31.24
CA TRP A 29 -36.45 -37.18 -31.52
C TRP A 29 -35.99 -38.03 -30.32
N SER A 30 -35.37 -39.17 -30.60
CA SER A 30 -34.80 -40.04 -29.56
C SER A 30 -33.48 -39.48 -29.01
N ASN A 31 -33.17 -39.76 -27.73
CA ASN A 31 -31.93 -39.29 -27.08
C ASN A 31 -30.67 -39.61 -27.88
N ARG A 32 -30.61 -40.82 -28.47
CA ARG A 32 -29.47 -41.26 -29.28
C ARG A 32 -29.34 -40.47 -30.57
N ARG A 33 -30.45 -40.13 -31.23
CA ARG A 33 -30.47 -39.32 -32.46
C ARG A 33 -30.02 -37.89 -32.19
N ILE A 34 -30.51 -37.30 -31.11
CA ILE A 34 -30.13 -35.95 -30.67
C ILE A 34 -28.65 -35.92 -30.28
N GLY A 35 -28.19 -36.91 -29.51
CA GLY A 35 -26.78 -37.02 -29.12
C GLY A 35 -25.84 -37.07 -30.32
N ARG A 36 -26.14 -37.90 -31.34
CA ARG A 36 -25.37 -37.92 -32.59
C ARG A 36 -25.41 -36.58 -33.33
N HIS A 37 -26.58 -35.94 -33.41
CA HIS A 37 -26.75 -34.66 -34.12
C HIS A 37 -25.98 -33.51 -33.45
N LEU A 38 -25.85 -33.52 -32.13
CA LEU A 38 -25.18 -32.48 -31.35
C LEU A 38 -23.75 -32.85 -30.92
N GLY A 39 -23.25 -34.03 -31.29
CA GLY A 39 -21.94 -34.53 -30.85
C GLY A 39 -21.84 -34.77 -29.33
N ARG A 40 -22.97 -35.09 -28.66
CA ARG A 40 -23.05 -35.31 -27.21
C ARG A 40 -23.50 -36.75 -26.90
N SER A 41 -23.23 -37.24 -25.69
CA SER A 41 -23.70 -38.56 -25.28
C SER A 41 -25.21 -38.57 -25.04
N ASP A 42 -25.84 -39.73 -25.24
CA ASP A 42 -27.27 -39.94 -24.96
C ASP A 42 -27.63 -39.62 -23.50
N MET A 43 -26.72 -39.89 -22.56
CA MET A 43 -26.86 -39.61 -21.14
C MET A 43 -26.87 -38.12 -20.84
N VAL A 44 -26.11 -37.30 -21.57
CA VAL A 44 -26.15 -35.84 -21.43
C VAL A 44 -27.50 -35.30 -21.90
N VAL A 45 -28.02 -35.82 -23.02
CA VAL A 45 -29.35 -35.48 -23.53
C VAL A 45 -30.44 -35.89 -22.54
N ALA A 46 -30.38 -37.11 -22.01
CA ALA A 46 -31.33 -37.62 -21.03
C ALA A 46 -31.34 -36.79 -19.74
N ARG A 47 -30.15 -36.46 -19.20
CA ARG A 47 -30.02 -35.62 -17.99
C ARG A 47 -30.57 -34.21 -18.20
N CYS A 48 -30.29 -33.61 -19.36
CA CYS A 48 -30.82 -32.29 -19.71
C CYS A 48 -32.34 -32.29 -19.82
N TRP A 49 -32.90 -33.32 -20.48
CA TRP A 49 -34.35 -33.49 -20.62
C TRP A 49 -35.05 -33.72 -19.28
N GLN A 50 -34.47 -34.56 -18.41
CA GLN A 50 -35.01 -34.80 -17.07
C GLN A 50 -34.99 -33.52 -16.23
N GLN A 51 -33.91 -32.74 -16.31
CA GLN A 51 -33.81 -31.45 -15.63
C GLN A 51 -34.88 -30.47 -16.13
N TRP A 52 -35.19 -30.46 -17.43
CA TRP A 52 -36.27 -29.63 -18.01
C TRP A 52 -37.64 -30.04 -17.48
N ILE A 53 -37.98 -31.34 -17.49
CA ILE A 53 -39.28 -31.82 -16.99
C ILE A 53 -39.45 -31.51 -15.50
N THR A 54 -38.40 -31.68 -14.70
CA THR A 54 -38.50 -31.53 -13.24
C THR A 54 -38.42 -30.07 -12.78
N GLU A 55 -37.61 -29.23 -13.43
CA GLU A 55 -37.35 -27.85 -12.96
C GLU A 55 -37.87 -26.76 -13.89
N GLY A 56 -38.25 -27.08 -15.14
CA GLY A 56 -38.67 -26.10 -16.14
C GLY A 56 -37.58 -25.10 -16.55
N ARG A 57 -36.28 -25.47 -16.41
CA ARG A 57 -35.14 -24.57 -16.68
C ARG A 57 -34.32 -25.03 -17.87
N VAL A 58 -34.00 -24.07 -18.75
CA VAL A 58 -33.12 -24.28 -19.93
C VAL A 58 -31.65 -23.99 -19.61
N TYR A 59 -31.37 -23.24 -18.54
CA TYR A 59 -30.01 -22.79 -18.18
C TYR A 59 -29.41 -23.59 -17.01
N ARG A 60 -28.07 -23.52 -16.86
CA ARG A 60 -27.37 -24.15 -15.73
C ARG A 60 -27.64 -23.37 -14.45
N ARG A 61 -27.87 -24.06 -13.31
CA ARG A 61 -27.62 -23.42 -12.01
C ARG A 61 -26.14 -23.06 -11.90
N GLY A 62 -25.86 -21.83 -11.48
CA GLY A 62 -24.51 -21.46 -11.05
C GLY A 62 -24.04 -22.46 -9.99
N GLY A 63 -22.82 -22.96 -10.11
CA GLY A 63 -22.24 -23.76 -9.04
C GLY A 63 -22.20 -22.95 -7.75
N SER A 64 -22.35 -23.60 -6.59
CA SER A 64 -22.24 -22.95 -5.27
C SER A 64 -20.87 -22.32 -5.01
N GLY A 65 -19.89 -22.57 -5.88
CA GLY A 65 -18.52 -22.13 -5.74
C GLY A 65 -17.76 -22.93 -4.68
N CYS A 66 -16.50 -22.56 -4.47
CA CYS A 66 -15.74 -23.07 -3.34
C CYS A 66 -16.33 -22.50 -2.05
N PRO A 67 -16.58 -23.32 -1.02
CA PRO A 67 -17.00 -22.84 0.29
C PRO A 67 -16.06 -21.75 0.81
N ARG A 68 -16.65 -20.75 1.48
CA ARG A 68 -15.88 -19.64 2.05
C ARG A 68 -15.06 -20.12 3.24
N ASN A 69 -13.82 -19.64 3.32
CA ASN A 69 -12.97 -19.86 4.49
C ASN A 69 -13.36 -18.99 5.71
N THR A 70 -14.38 -18.15 5.60
CA THR A 70 -14.88 -17.32 6.70
C THR A 70 -16.38 -17.48 6.85
N ASN A 71 -16.86 -17.34 8.09
CA ASN A 71 -18.29 -17.31 8.42
C ASN A 71 -18.79 -15.87 8.69
N ASP A 72 -20.10 -15.70 8.78
CA ASP A 72 -20.72 -14.37 8.97
C ASP A 72 -20.37 -13.72 10.31
N ARG A 73 -20.02 -14.50 11.34
CA ARG A 73 -19.59 -13.97 12.65
C ARG A 73 -18.20 -13.36 12.55
N GLU A 74 -17.30 -14.02 11.84
CA GLU A 74 -15.95 -13.54 11.55
C GLU A 74 -15.98 -12.31 10.66
N ASP A 75 -16.76 -12.32 9.57
CA ASP A 75 -16.89 -11.16 8.67
C ASP A 75 -17.43 -9.92 9.44
N ARG A 76 -18.38 -10.11 10.36
CA ARG A 76 -18.83 -9.05 11.28
C ARG A 76 -17.74 -8.59 12.24
N ALA A 77 -16.92 -9.49 12.76
CA ALA A 77 -15.80 -9.13 13.64
C ALA A 77 -14.71 -8.34 12.90
N ILE A 78 -14.32 -8.80 11.70
CA ILE A 78 -13.39 -8.11 10.81
C ILE A 78 -13.86 -6.68 10.56
N ARG A 79 -15.14 -6.51 10.19
CA ARG A 79 -15.73 -5.19 9.96
C ARG A 79 -15.68 -4.33 11.22
N ARG A 80 -16.11 -4.87 12.37
CA ARG A 80 -16.19 -4.13 13.63
C ARG A 80 -14.84 -3.55 14.03
N VAL A 81 -13.79 -4.37 14.03
CA VAL A 81 -12.43 -3.95 14.41
C VAL A 81 -11.91 -2.87 13.46
N ALA A 82 -12.12 -3.04 12.16
CA ALA A 82 -11.69 -2.04 11.17
C ALA A 82 -12.44 -0.71 11.29
N THR A 83 -13.71 -0.72 11.72
CA THR A 83 -14.49 0.51 11.91
C THR A 83 -14.26 1.17 13.26
N SER A 84 -14.01 0.42 14.33
CA SER A 84 -13.78 0.97 15.67
C SER A 84 -12.40 1.60 15.82
N ALA A 85 -11.40 1.04 15.13
CA ALA A 85 -10.04 1.55 15.11
C ALA A 85 -9.52 1.55 13.66
N PRO A 86 -9.82 2.60 12.87
CA PRO A 86 -9.53 2.65 11.44
C PRO A 86 -8.06 2.49 11.05
N THR A 87 -7.13 2.77 11.97
CA THR A 87 -5.67 2.64 11.78
C THR A 87 -5.15 1.20 11.97
N THR A 88 -6.02 0.26 12.36
CA THR A 88 -5.63 -1.10 12.72
C THR A 88 -5.08 -1.89 11.53
N SER A 89 -3.92 -2.54 11.71
CA SER A 89 -3.30 -3.38 10.70
C SER A 89 -4.05 -4.71 10.50
N LEU A 90 -3.89 -5.33 9.31
CA LEU A 90 -4.50 -6.66 9.04
C LEU A 90 -4.04 -7.73 10.03
N ALA A 91 -2.79 -7.67 10.47
CA ALA A 91 -2.25 -8.59 11.47
C ALA A 91 -2.91 -8.40 12.84
N SER A 92 -3.21 -7.15 13.21
CA SER A 92 -3.95 -6.86 14.44
C SER A 92 -5.42 -7.30 14.31
N ILE A 93 -6.07 -7.05 13.17
CA ILE A 93 -7.44 -7.55 12.92
C ILE A 93 -7.49 -9.08 13.05
N GLN A 94 -6.52 -9.79 12.49
CA GLN A 94 -6.42 -11.25 12.58
C GLN A 94 -6.30 -11.74 14.03
N ARG A 95 -5.54 -11.04 14.88
CA ARG A 95 -5.39 -11.37 16.32
C ARG A 95 -6.65 -11.14 17.14
N HIS A 96 -7.52 -10.21 16.73
CA HIS A 96 -8.77 -9.90 17.43
C HIS A 96 -9.97 -10.75 16.96
N LEU A 97 -9.73 -11.74 16.08
CA LEU A 97 -10.77 -12.68 15.67
C LEU A 97 -11.09 -13.68 16.79
N PRO A 98 -12.34 -14.15 16.88
CA PRO A 98 -12.72 -15.13 17.88
C PRO A 98 -11.91 -16.43 17.72
N PRO A 99 -11.55 -17.11 18.84
CA PRO A 99 -10.70 -18.30 18.83
C PRO A 99 -11.30 -19.51 18.09
N SER A 100 -12.59 -19.49 17.76
CA SER A 100 -13.26 -20.51 16.94
C SER A 100 -12.90 -20.47 15.44
N SER A 101 -12.00 -19.57 15.03
CA SER A 101 -11.66 -19.32 13.62
C SER A 101 -10.62 -20.32 13.10
N HIS A 102 -10.95 -21.61 13.01
CA HIS A 102 -10.08 -22.62 12.42
C HIS A 102 -10.59 -23.06 11.05
N PRO A 103 -9.79 -22.91 9.97
CA PRO A 103 -8.44 -22.33 9.92
C PRO A 103 -8.45 -20.79 9.92
N VAL A 104 -7.47 -20.17 10.60
CA VAL A 104 -7.40 -18.71 10.75
C VAL A 104 -7.33 -18.04 9.38
N PRO A 105 -8.21 -17.05 9.08
CA PRO A 105 -8.20 -16.39 7.79
C PRO A 105 -6.87 -15.68 7.51
N SER A 106 -6.33 -15.87 6.31
CA SER A 106 -5.16 -15.14 5.87
C SER A 106 -5.40 -13.62 5.85
N ARG A 107 -4.33 -12.83 5.92
CA ARG A 107 -4.39 -11.37 5.77
C ARG A 107 -5.03 -10.94 4.45
N GLU A 108 -4.84 -11.71 3.38
CA GLU A 108 -5.49 -11.48 2.09
C GLU A 108 -6.99 -11.71 2.15
N THR A 109 -7.41 -12.78 2.82
CA THR A 109 -8.83 -13.06 3.06
C THR A 109 -9.48 -11.91 3.80
N ILE A 110 -8.86 -11.42 4.89
CA ILE A 110 -9.34 -10.28 5.68
C ILE A 110 -9.44 -9.02 4.80
N ARG A 111 -8.42 -8.72 4.00
CA ARG A 111 -8.44 -7.56 3.08
C ARG A 111 -9.57 -7.67 2.05
N ARG A 112 -9.78 -8.86 1.49
CA ARG A 112 -10.87 -9.13 0.55
C ARG A 112 -12.23 -8.86 1.22
N ARG A 113 -12.45 -9.33 2.45
CA ARG A 113 -13.69 -9.07 3.22
C ARG A 113 -13.94 -7.59 3.46
N LEU A 114 -12.90 -6.84 3.85
CA LEU A 114 -13.02 -5.40 4.02
C LEU A 114 -13.37 -4.71 2.68
N THR A 115 -12.76 -5.15 1.59
CA THR A 115 -13.00 -4.59 0.26
C THR A 115 -14.41 -4.90 -0.26
N GLU A 116 -14.95 -6.10 0.01
CA GLU A 116 -16.33 -6.49 -0.32
C GLU A 116 -17.36 -5.53 0.31
N VAL A 117 -17.10 -4.99 1.51
CA VAL A 117 -17.97 -4.01 2.19
C VAL A 117 -17.59 -2.54 1.91
N GLY A 118 -16.67 -2.31 0.97
CA GLY A 118 -16.22 -1.00 0.52
C GLY A 118 -15.15 -0.33 1.39
N LEU A 119 -14.64 -1.01 2.42
CA LEU A 119 -13.55 -0.50 3.26
C LEU A 119 -12.21 -0.77 2.57
N ARG A 120 -11.47 0.29 2.26
CA ARG A 120 -10.14 0.19 1.66
C ARG A 120 -9.12 0.93 2.51
N SER A 121 -7.89 0.43 2.50
CA SER A 121 -6.76 1.11 3.13
C SER A 121 -6.40 2.36 2.32
N ARG A 122 -6.58 3.53 2.90
CA ARG A 122 -6.37 4.84 2.26
C ARG A 122 -5.48 5.72 3.14
N ARG A 123 -4.86 6.73 2.54
CA ARG A 123 -4.19 7.78 3.31
C ARG A 123 -5.26 8.64 4.02
N PRO A 124 -5.09 8.95 5.32
CA PRO A 124 -5.97 9.86 6.03
C PRO A 124 -5.80 11.29 5.52
N LEU A 125 -6.79 12.14 5.77
CA LEU A 125 -6.60 13.57 5.65
C LEU A 125 -5.84 14.05 6.89
N ARG A 126 -4.80 14.86 6.70
CA ARG A 126 -4.02 15.43 7.81
C ARG A 126 -4.43 16.88 8.04
N ARG A 127 -4.79 17.24 9.28
CA ARG A 127 -5.19 18.61 9.67
C ARG A 127 -4.36 19.10 10.85
N LEU A 128 -4.08 20.40 10.88
CA LEU A 128 -3.47 21.03 12.05
C LEU A 128 -4.44 20.91 13.25
N PRO A 129 -3.96 20.61 14.47
CA PRO A 129 -4.81 20.55 15.65
C PRO A 129 -5.37 21.95 15.93
N LEU A 130 -6.65 22.03 16.30
CA LEU A 130 -7.32 23.31 16.56
C LEU A 130 -7.21 23.76 18.03
N THR A 131 -6.56 23.00 18.91
CA THR A 131 -6.54 23.28 20.36
C THR A 131 -5.13 23.35 20.95
N PRO A 132 -4.88 24.25 21.94
CA PRO A 132 -3.58 24.37 22.63
C PRO A 132 -3.14 23.16 23.47
N HIS A 133 -4.06 22.23 23.78
CA HIS A 133 -3.87 21.16 24.78
C HIS A 133 -3.23 19.86 24.25
N HIS A 134 -3.04 19.68 22.94
CA HIS A 134 -2.54 18.41 22.36
C HIS A 134 -1.01 18.41 22.15
N ARG A 135 -0.27 18.78 23.19
CA ARG A 135 1.18 19.10 23.14
C ARG A 135 2.11 17.93 23.49
N HIS A 136 1.71 16.68 23.22
CA HIS A 136 2.51 15.49 23.55
C HIS A 136 2.79 14.59 22.33
N LEU A 137 3.95 13.92 22.37
CA LEU A 137 4.75 13.41 21.25
C LEU A 137 4.12 12.30 20.39
N SER A 138 4.37 12.35 19.08
CA SER A 138 4.76 11.19 18.25
C SER A 138 5.34 11.66 16.91
N ALA A 139 6.38 11.00 16.42
CA ALA A 139 6.89 11.17 15.07
C ALA A 139 5.86 10.60 14.08
N ASP A 140 5.23 11.46 13.30
CA ASP A 140 4.29 11.04 12.25
C ASP A 140 5.09 10.63 11.00
N ASP A 141 5.41 9.34 10.89
CA ASP A 141 6.16 8.74 9.77
C ASP A 141 5.45 8.83 8.40
N HIS A 142 4.27 9.47 8.36
CA HIS A 142 3.39 9.59 7.20
C HIS A 142 2.89 8.25 6.61
N ARG A 143 3.20 7.12 7.23
CA ARG A 143 2.82 5.77 6.76
C ARG A 143 1.48 5.31 7.30
N THR A 144 0.88 6.05 8.23
CA THR A 144 -0.46 5.76 8.75
C THR A 144 -1.48 5.62 7.62
N ARG A 145 -2.23 4.52 7.62
CA ARG A 145 -3.36 4.29 6.72
C ARG A 145 -4.60 4.02 7.54
N VAL A 146 -5.75 4.42 6.98
CA VAL A 146 -7.05 4.23 7.60
C VAL A 146 -7.96 3.39 6.70
N TRP A 147 -8.72 2.48 7.28
CA TRP A 147 -9.81 1.76 6.61
C TRP A 147 -11.03 2.66 6.51
N ARG A 148 -11.37 3.09 5.29
CA ARG A 148 -12.55 3.93 5.06
C ARG A 148 -13.19 3.68 3.70
N ARG A 149 -14.44 4.11 3.55
CA ARG A 149 -15.13 4.11 2.25
C ARG A 149 -14.72 5.31 1.40
N THR A 150 -15.04 5.24 0.11
CA THR A 150 -14.99 6.40 -0.78
C THR A 150 -15.95 7.47 -0.27
N GLY A 151 -15.58 8.76 -0.37
CA GLY A 151 -16.38 9.89 0.13
C GLY A 151 -16.11 10.27 1.59
N GLN A 152 -15.71 9.34 2.45
CA GLN A 152 -15.47 9.60 3.88
C GLN A 152 -14.11 10.26 4.18
N ARG A 153 -13.57 11.07 3.27
CA ARG A 153 -12.22 11.64 3.46
C ARG A 153 -12.19 12.73 4.54
N SER A 154 -13.27 13.47 4.69
CA SER A 154 -13.38 14.63 5.59
C SER A 154 -14.09 14.31 6.90
N ASP A 155 -14.47 13.05 7.11
CA ASP A 155 -15.10 12.60 8.33
C ASP A 155 -14.05 12.57 9.45
N PRO A 156 -14.30 13.23 10.60
CA PRO A 156 -13.36 13.32 11.72
C PRO A 156 -12.78 11.98 12.18
N ALA A 157 -13.54 10.88 12.08
CA ALA A 157 -13.08 9.54 12.47
C ALA A 157 -11.89 9.02 11.63
N PHE A 158 -11.63 9.62 10.47
CA PHE A 158 -10.55 9.23 9.54
C PHE A 158 -9.53 10.35 9.29
N ILE A 159 -9.64 11.45 10.02
CA ILE A 159 -8.67 12.53 10.02
C ILE A 159 -7.60 12.20 11.05
N VAL A 160 -6.34 12.33 10.66
CA VAL A 160 -5.22 12.24 11.59
C VAL A 160 -4.72 13.65 11.84
N GLU A 161 -4.66 14.04 13.10
CA GLU A 161 -4.08 15.34 13.47
C GLU A 161 -2.59 15.34 13.12
N ARG A 162 -2.15 16.37 12.40
CA ARG A 162 -0.75 16.64 12.13
C ARG A 162 -0.20 17.42 13.30
N HIS A 163 0.44 16.76 14.25
CA HIS A 163 1.14 17.48 15.32
C HIS A 163 2.28 18.31 14.73
N THR A 164 2.10 19.63 14.64
CA THR A 164 3.16 20.60 14.31
C THR A 164 3.89 21.08 15.55
N ALA A 165 4.10 20.18 16.51
CA ALA A 165 4.93 20.51 17.64
C ALA A 165 6.35 20.81 17.14
N ILE A 166 6.98 21.83 17.73
CA ILE A 166 8.43 21.94 17.75
C ILE A 166 8.88 20.68 18.46
N SER A 167 9.32 19.66 17.72
CA SER A 167 9.99 18.52 18.32
C SER A 167 11.17 19.05 19.11
N GLN A 168 11.43 18.52 20.31
CA GLN A 168 12.78 18.56 20.88
C GLN A 168 13.69 17.69 19.99
N GLY A 169 13.87 18.13 18.76
CA GLY A 169 14.77 17.54 17.79
C GLY A 169 16.11 18.19 18.00
N VAL A 170 17.13 17.36 18.15
CA VAL A 170 18.50 17.84 18.02
C VAL A 170 18.70 18.18 16.55
N THR A 171 19.00 19.44 16.26
CA THR A 171 19.39 19.82 14.90
C THR A 171 20.82 19.35 14.72
N VAL A 172 21.06 18.51 13.72
CA VAL A 172 22.40 17.98 13.43
C VAL A 172 22.79 18.44 12.03
N TRP A 173 24.04 18.88 11.89
CA TRP A 173 24.65 19.15 10.59
C TRP A 173 25.71 18.08 10.29
N GLY A 174 25.82 17.72 9.02
CA GLY A 174 26.87 16.84 8.52
C GLY A 174 27.06 17.02 7.02
N ALA A 175 28.21 16.59 6.53
CA ALA A 175 28.54 16.54 5.12
C ALA A 175 29.04 15.14 4.74
N ILE A 176 28.78 14.75 3.50
CA ILE A 176 29.28 13.52 2.91
C ILE A 176 29.96 13.84 1.58
N SER A 177 30.86 12.97 1.19
CA SER A 177 31.46 12.88 -0.14
C SER A 177 31.45 11.41 -0.56
N TRP A 178 31.99 11.12 -1.74
CA TRP A 178 31.97 9.75 -2.27
C TRP A 178 32.73 8.74 -1.38
N ASP A 179 33.83 9.15 -0.76
CA ASP A 179 34.75 8.28 0.00
C ASP A 179 34.99 8.72 1.45
N THR A 180 34.47 9.88 1.87
CA THR A 180 34.57 10.34 3.27
C THR A 180 33.31 11.07 3.74
N ARG A 181 33.21 11.26 5.06
CA ARG A 181 32.13 12.00 5.73
C ARG A 181 32.71 12.92 6.79
N SER A 182 31.98 13.98 7.12
CA SER A 182 32.30 14.81 8.28
C SER A 182 31.91 14.12 9.59
N SER A 183 32.41 14.67 10.69
CA SER A 183 31.77 14.50 11.99
C SER A 183 30.41 15.18 12.00
N LEU A 184 29.50 14.68 12.84
CA LEU A 184 28.19 15.29 13.06
C LEU A 184 28.30 16.45 14.04
N VAL A 185 27.76 17.60 13.67
CA VAL A 185 27.72 18.79 14.52
C VAL A 185 26.32 18.95 15.10
N VAL A 186 26.21 18.86 16.42
CA VAL A 186 24.96 19.11 17.13
C VAL A 186 24.77 20.62 17.32
N LEU A 187 23.76 21.16 16.65
CA LEU A 187 23.41 22.57 16.69
C LEU A 187 22.39 22.84 17.80
N GLN A 188 22.83 23.57 18.82
CA GLN A 188 21.96 24.07 19.87
C GLN A 188 21.23 25.34 19.40
N GLY A 189 19.91 25.28 19.21
CA GLY A 189 19.11 26.42 18.76
C GLY A 189 19.15 26.67 17.24
N THR A 190 18.75 27.87 16.81
CA THR A 190 18.63 28.21 15.37
C THR A 190 20.01 28.44 14.74
N LEU A 191 20.24 27.84 13.56
CA LEU A 191 21.43 28.09 12.75
C LEU A 191 21.32 29.45 12.07
N THR A 192 22.17 30.40 12.48
CA THR A 192 22.30 31.72 11.84
C THR A 192 23.43 31.69 10.81
N ALA A 193 23.49 32.67 9.91
CA ALA A 193 24.59 32.77 8.93
C ALA A 193 25.97 32.85 9.61
N ARG A 194 26.07 33.59 10.72
CA ARG A 194 27.30 33.69 11.52
C ARG A 194 27.73 32.33 12.06
N ARG A 195 26.80 31.61 12.69
CA ARG A 195 27.07 30.26 13.22
C ARG A 195 27.35 29.25 12.12
N TYR A 196 26.72 29.38 10.97
CA TYR A 196 27.05 28.54 9.83
C TYR A 196 28.51 28.74 9.40
N VAL A 197 29.02 29.97 9.43
CA VAL A 197 30.43 30.24 9.11
C VAL A 197 31.38 29.72 10.20
N ASP A 198 31.09 30.08 11.45
CA ASP A 198 31.98 29.85 12.59
C ASP A 198 31.97 28.37 13.04
N ASP A 199 30.81 27.72 13.07
CA ASP A 199 30.63 26.36 13.58
C ASP A 199 30.75 25.28 12.49
N ILE A 200 30.53 25.62 11.21
CA ILE A 200 30.40 24.65 10.11
C ILE A 200 31.38 24.92 8.96
N LEU A 201 31.33 26.10 8.32
CA LEU A 201 32.10 26.34 7.11
C LEU A 201 33.61 26.32 7.39
N THR A 202 34.04 27.15 8.33
CA THR A 202 35.46 27.34 8.64
C THR A 202 36.11 26.08 9.19
N PRO A 203 35.54 25.38 10.21
CA PRO A 203 36.21 24.23 10.81
C PRO A 203 36.04 22.93 10.02
N ILE A 204 35.03 22.80 9.15
CA ILE A 204 34.69 21.50 8.52
C ILE A 204 34.66 21.58 7.00
N VAL A 205 33.85 22.47 6.42
CA VAL A 205 33.66 22.49 4.96
C VAL A 205 34.93 22.94 4.24
N LEU A 206 35.54 24.05 4.67
CA LEU A 206 36.72 24.61 4.01
C LEU A 206 37.92 23.65 4.02
N PRO A 207 38.27 22.98 5.14
CA PRO A 207 39.32 21.95 5.13
C PRO A 207 39.00 20.78 4.20
N MET A 208 37.75 20.31 4.20
CA MET A 208 37.33 19.21 3.32
C MET A 208 37.46 19.59 1.84
N LEU A 209 37.03 20.79 1.44
CA LEU A 209 37.16 21.29 0.08
C LEU A 209 38.62 21.55 -0.31
N SER A 210 39.41 22.13 0.59
CA SER A 210 40.84 22.38 0.35
C SER A 210 41.64 21.10 0.11
N SER A 211 41.26 20.01 0.79
CA SER A 211 41.87 18.68 0.58
C SER A 211 41.47 18.01 -0.74
N ARG A 212 40.55 18.62 -1.50
CA ARG A 212 39.93 18.03 -2.70
C ARG A 212 39.83 19.05 -3.84
N PRO A 213 40.94 19.30 -4.56
CA PRO A 213 40.91 20.18 -5.74
C PRO A 213 39.87 19.71 -6.77
N GLY A 214 39.02 20.63 -7.23
CA GLY A 214 37.95 20.35 -8.20
C GLY A 214 36.66 19.76 -7.60
N ALA A 215 36.55 19.68 -6.27
CA ALA A 215 35.29 19.29 -5.63
C ALA A 215 34.22 20.38 -5.80
N ILE A 216 33.01 19.93 -6.15
CA ILE A 216 31.83 20.80 -6.23
C ILE A 216 31.08 20.72 -4.91
N TYR A 217 30.87 21.86 -4.26
CA TYR A 217 30.11 21.95 -3.01
C TYR A 217 28.61 22.03 -3.29
N GLN A 218 27.83 21.20 -2.60
CA GLN A 218 26.37 21.20 -2.69
C GLN A 218 25.78 21.57 -1.32
N GLN A 219 24.82 22.50 -1.35
CA GLN A 219 24.00 22.90 -0.20
C GLN A 219 22.61 23.31 -0.70
N ASP A 220 21.62 23.35 0.20
CA ASP A 220 20.29 23.88 -0.13
C ASP A 220 20.25 25.42 -0.04
N ASN A 221 19.13 26.01 -0.45
CA ASN A 221 18.93 27.46 -0.44
C ASN A 221 18.36 27.97 0.90
N ALA A 222 18.73 27.36 2.03
CA ALA A 222 18.32 27.86 3.35
C ALA A 222 18.89 29.27 3.60
N ARG A 223 18.17 30.09 4.39
CA ARG A 223 18.54 31.49 4.64
C ARG A 223 19.99 31.68 5.12
N PRO A 224 20.55 30.85 6.03
CA PRO A 224 21.96 30.96 6.41
C PRO A 224 22.91 30.69 5.25
N HIS A 225 22.60 29.75 4.36
CA HIS A 225 23.46 29.36 3.25
C HIS A 225 23.50 30.43 2.16
N THR A 226 22.38 31.10 1.89
CA THR A 226 22.28 32.19 0.92
C THR A 226 22.70 33.54 1.47
N ALA A 227 23.01 33.65 2.77
CA ALA A 227 23.42 34.91 3.37
C ALA A 227 24.76 35.37 2.81
N ARG A 228 24.92 36.69 2.64
CA ARG A 228 26.14 37.30 2.09
C ARG A 228 27.41 36.83 2.81
N LEU A 229 27.36 36.74 4.13
CA LEU A 229 28.49 36.30 4.95
C LEU A 229 28.95 34.88 4.58
N SER A 230 28.00 33.96 4.39
CA SER A 230 28.30 32.56 4.05
C SER A 230 28.77 32.42 2.61
N GLN A 231 28.17 33.18 1.67
CA GLN A 231 28.60 33.23 0.28
C GLN A 231 30.02 33.79 0.14
N GLN A 232 30.37 34.83 0.91
CA GLN A 232 31.73 35.39 0.94
C GLN A 232 32.75 34.39 1.51
N CYS A 233 32.38 33.64 2.55
CA CYS A 233 33.25 32.62 3.15
C CYS A 233 33.60 31.49 2.16
N LEU A 234 32.72 31.20 1.22
CA LEU A 234 32.89 30.16 0.20
C LEU A 234 33.32 30.72 -1.17
N GLN A 235 33.69 32.00 -1.23
CA GLN A 235 34.16 32.61 -2.46
C GLN A 235 35.44 31.89 -2.94
N GLY A 236 35.42 31.40 -4.18
CA GLY A 236 36.54 30.65 -4.77
C GLY A 236 36.36 29.14 -4.82
N TYR A 237 35.25 28.60 -4.30
CA TYR A 237 34.87 27.20 -4.47
C TYR A 237 33.72 27.05 -5.48
N ASP A 238 33.71 25.91 -6.18
CA ASP A 238 32.66 25.58 -7.13
C ASP A 238 31.40 25.10 -6.42
N PHE A 239 30.23 25.51 -6.93
CA PHE A 239 28.93 25.17 -6.37
C PHE A 239 28.05 24.43 -7.37
N LEU A 240 27.29 23.47 -6.86
CA LEU A 240 26.20 22.87 -7.62
C LEU A 240 24.95 23.76 -7.53
N PRO A 241 24.41 24.29 -8.64
CA PRO A 241 23.16 25.03 -8.61
C PRO A 241 22.02 24.15 -8.09
N TRP A 242 21.35 24.59 -7.02
CA TRP A 242 20.30 23.79 -6.38
C TRP A 242 18.90 24.36 -6.64
N PRO A 243 17.96 23.59 -7.22
CA PRO A 243 16.60 24.04 -7.43
C PRO A 243 15.82 24.17 -6.11
N ALA A 244 14.90 25.13 -6.06
CA ALA A 244 14.03 25.31 -4.89
C ALA A 244 13.17 24.04 -4.65
N ARG A 245 12.96 23.68 -3.38
CA ARG A 245 12.07 22.58 -2.95
C ARG A 245 12.40 21.21 -3.55
N SER A 246 13.68 20.88 -3.67
CA SER A 246 14.15 19.61 -4.24
C SER A 246 14.97 18.78 -3.24
N PRO A 247 14.40 18.35 -2.09
CA PRO A 247 15.11 17.49 -1.14
C PRO A 247 15.46 16.11 -1.76
N ASP A 248 14.58 15.57 -2.59
CA ASP A 248 14.72 14.22 -3.20
C ASP A 248 15.99 14.03 -4.06
N LEU A 249 16.69 15.12 -4.40
CA LEU A 249 17.90 15.11 -5.20
C LEU A 249 19.19 15.03 -4.37
N SER A 250 19.13 15.23 -3.05
CA SER A 250 20.33 15.31 -2.21
C SER A 250 20.79 13.92 -1.74
N PRO A 251 22.02 13.47 -2.06
CA PRO A 251 22.52 12.18 -1.60
C PRO A 251 22.52 12.02 -0.06
N ILE A 252 22.69 13.13 0.68
CA ILE A 252 22.73 13.09 2.14
C ILE A 252 21.36 12.82 2.76
N ASP A 253 20.26 13.13 2.07
CA ASP A 253 18.91 12.88 2.57
C ASP A 253 18.62 11.37 2.66
N TYR A 254 19.20 10.57 1.77
CA TYR A 254 19.16 9.10 1.87
C TYR A 254 19.91 8.58 3.10
N VAL A 255 21.03 9.22 3.46
CA VAL A 255 21.80 8.88 4.67
C VAL A 255 21.00 9.25 5.93
N TRP A 256 20.36 10.42 5.95
CA TRP A 256 19.49 10.83 7.06
C TRP A 256 18.29 9.90 7.23
N ASP A 257 17.65 9.48 6.14
CA ASP A 257 16.54 8.53 6.18
C ASP A 257 16.98 7.14 6.68
N ALA A 258 18.18 6.68 6.31
CA ALA A 258 18.76 5.45 6.86
C ALA A 258 19.05 5.56 8.37
N LEU A 259 19.64 6.67 8.82
CA LEU A 259 19.89 6.93 10.23
C LEU A 259 18.58 7.04 11.04
N GLY A 260 17.58 7.75 10.50
CA GLY A 260 16.26 7.88 11.11
C GLY A 260 15.59 6.54 11.34
N ARG A 261 15.73 5.59 10.40
CA ARG A 261 15.22 4.21 10.58
C ARG A 261 15.91 3.45 11.71
N GLN A 262 17.21 3.67 11.92
CA GLN A 262 17.97 2.97 12.96
C GLN A 262 17.71 3.53 14.37
N LEU A 263 17.39 4.82 14.47
CA LEU A 263 17.11 5.48 15.74
C LEU A 263 15.67 5.26 16.26
N GLN A 264 14.76 4.73 15.43
CA GLN A 264 13.37 4.40 15.80
C GLN A 264 13.23 3.05 16.53
N LEU A 265 14.12 2.78 17.50
CA LEU A 265 13.96 1.65 18.43
C LEU A 265 12.71 1.81 19.32
#